data_AF-W9IVW2-F1
#
_entry.id   AF-W9IVW2-F1
#
_cell.length_a   1.000
_cell.length_b   1.000
_cell.length_c   1.000
_cell.angle_alpha   90.00
_cell.angle_beta   90.00
_cell.angle_gamma   90.00
#
_symmetry.space_group_name_H-M   'P 1'
#
loop_
_entity.id
_entity.type
_entity.pdbx_description
1 polymer ?
#
loop_
_entity_poly.entity_id
_entity_poly.type
_entity_poly.pdbx_seq_one_letter_code
_entity_poly.pdbx_strand_id
1 'polypeptide(L)'
;MVIVQIALLKVALDYRPPPPTKGGEAGLPFAGADDGLMGFQRPYNFWQWRSPRRYWHAIMYFAAGLVFLELLLSQMPGLYAVYANTIGCIGLGVEATLPIPQILVNMRSKSSKGLRLSVLAAWIGGDTMKLFWFFTSKSEIPWSFKISGMFQASCDFFLGFQYLLYNSPEEPAQIKEHPMVEWEAPKSTTRSHSRSLTPTRRPAPFVGAEEAK
;
A
#
# COMPACT_ATOMS: atom_id res chain seq x y z
N MET A 1 -12.27 11.31 15.77
CA MET A 1 -11.28 10.42 15.11
C MET A 1 -11.94 9.49 14.10
N VAL A 2 -12.90 8.64 14.51
CA VAL A 2 -13.55 7.65 13.61
C VAL A 2 -14.27 8.28 12.41
N ILE A 3 -15.04 9.36 12.62
CA ILE A 3 -15.79 10.03 11.52
C ILE A 3 -14.84 10.60 10.46
N VAL A 4 -13.75 11.24 10.90
CA VAL A 4 -12.73 11.81 10.01
C VAL A 4 -12.02 10.69 9.23
N GLN A 5 -11.71 9.57 9.88
CA GLN A 5 -11.11 8.40 9.22
C GLN A 5 -12.06 7.77 8.18
N ILE A 6 -13.37 7.68 8.47
CA ILE A 6 -14.37 7.19 7.52
C ILE A 6 -14.51 8.15 6.33
N ALA A 7 -14.52 9.46 6.58
CA ALA A 7 -14.59 10.47 5.52
C ALA A 7 -13.34 10.44 4.63
N LEU A 8 -12.15 10.37 5.21
CA LEU A 8 -10.90 10.24 4.47
C LEU A 8 -10.81 8.92 3.72
N LEU A 9 -11.31 7.82 4.29
CA LEU A 9 -11.41 6.53 3.62
C LEU A 9 -12.35 6.61 2.41
N LYS A 10 -13.50 7.27 2.55
CA LYS A 10 -14.44 7.49 1.44
C LYS A 10 -13.77 8.27 0.32
N VAL A 11 -13.15 9.40 0.63
CA VAL A 11 -12.41 10.23 -0.34
C VAL A 11 -11.30 9.42 -1.00
N ALA A 12 -10.53 8.65 -0.23
CA ALA A 12 -9.46 7.81 -0.77
C ALA A 12 -9.98 6.68 -1.69
N LEU A 13 -11.18 6.14 -1.42
CA LEU A 13 -11.84 5.15 -2.27
C LEU A 13 -12.41 5.78 -3.54
N ASP A 14 -12.99 6.98 -3.45
CA ASP A 14 -13.58 7.71 -4.57
C ASP A 14 -12.51 8.17 -5.59
N TYR A 15 -11.32 8.54 -5.10
CA TYR A 15 -10.18 8.99 -5.94
C TYR A 15 -9.09 7.93 -6.12
N ARG A 16 -9.39 6.66 -5.85
CA ARG A 16 -8.42 5.56 -6.02
C ARG A 16 -8.07 5.40 -7.51
N PRO A 17 -6.78 5.44 -7.89
CA PRO A 17 -6.37 5.08 -9.25
C PRO A 17 -6.75 3.62 -9.54
N PRO A 18 -7.13 3.30 -10.79
CA PRO A 18 -7.70 2.00 -11.14
C PRO A 18 -6.78 0.83 -10.72
N PRO A 19 -7.36 -0.31 -10.30
CA PRO A 19 -6.59 -1.44 -9.80
C PRO A 19 -5.58 -1.97 -10.85
N PRO A 20 -4.40 -2.45 -10.42
CA PRO A 20 -3.31 -2.91 -11.30
C PRO A 20 -3.69 -4.03 -12.29
N THR A 21 -4.83 -4.68 -12.08
CA THR A 21 -5.42 -5.64 -13.02
C THR A 21 -5.69 -5.07 -14.42
N LYS A 22 -5.62 -3.75 -14.60
CA LYS A 22 -5.67 -3.06 -15.91
C LYS A 22 -4.34 -2.43 -16.34
N GLY A 23 -3.20 -2.96 -15.89
CA GLY A 23 -1.86 -2.53 -16.37
C GLY A 23 -1.34 -1.23 -15.76
N GLY A 24 -1.90 -0.78 -14.63
CA GLY A 24 -1.36 0.37 -13.89
C GLY A 24 -0.24 -0.07 -12.94
N GLU A 25 1.01 0.26 -13.25
CA GLU A 25 2.17 0.09 -12.36
C GLU A 25 2.07 0.93 -11.06
N ALA A 26 1.08 1.81 -10.96
CA ALA A 26 0.88 2.76 -9.88
C ALA A 26 0.38 2.17 -8.55
N GLY A 27 0.02 0.88 -8.49
CA GLY A 27 -0.59 0.28 -7.30
C GLY A 27 0.37 -0.32 -6.27
N LEU A 28 1.67 -0.30 -6.54
CA LEU A 28 2.69 -0.89 -5.67
C LEU A 28 3.85 0.10 -5.56
N PRO A 29 4.02 0.82 -4.44
CA PRO A 29 5.35 1.35 -4.16
C PRO A 29 6.30 0.14 -4.18
N PHE A 30 7.40 0.23 -4.95
CA PHE A 30 8.42 -0.80 -5.12
C PHE A 30 8.12 -1.97 -6.09
N ALA A 31 7.09 -1.93 -6.94
CA ALA A 31 6.86 -2.98 -7.95
C ALA A 31 7.96 -3.11 -9.03
N GLY A 32 8.74 -2.06 -9.26
CA GLY A 32 9.87 -2.06 -10.20
C GLY A 32 11.24 -2.05 -9.53
N ALA A 33 11.32 -2.27 -8.22
CA ALA A 33 12.60 -2.52 -7.56
C ALA A 33 12.96 -3.99 -7.80
N ASP A 34 13.46 -4.28 -9.00
CA ASP A 34 13.97 -5.60 -9.37
C ASP A 34 14.83 -6.18 -8.24
N ASP A 35 14.38 -7.33 -7.76
CA ASP A 35 15.03 -8.30 -6.88
C ASP A 35 15.96 -7.76 -5.78
N GLY A 36 15.37 -7.03 -4.82
CA GLY A 36 15.96 -6.87 -3.49
C GLY A 36 17.35 -6.21 -3.45
N LEU A 37 17.97 -6.23 -2.28
CA LEU A 37 19.32 -5.72 -2.11
C LEU A 37 20.37 -6.69 -2.71
N MET A 38 19.98 -7.95 -2.97
CA MET A 38 20.87 -9.11 -3.19
C MET A 38 20.29 -10.18 -4.15
N GLY A 39 19.26 -9.91 -4.96
CA GLY A 39 18.70 -10.94 -5.86
C GLY A 39 17.87 -12.05 -5.16
N PHE A 40 17.54 -11.88 -3.87
CA PHE A 40 16.82 -12.90 -3.10
C PHE A 40 15.31 -12.82 -3.34
N GLN A 41 14.76 -13.78 -4.09
CA GLN A 41 13.31 -13.95 -4.22
C GLN A 41 12.74 -14.44 -2.88
N ARG A 42 11.79 -13.70 -2.31
CA ARG A 42 11.20 -14.03 -1.00
C ARG A 42 10.44 -15.36 -1.11
N PRO A 43 10.67 -16.31 -0.19
CA PRO A 43 9.97 -17.59 -0.23
C PRO A 43 8.45 -17.36 -0.20
N TYR A 44 7.72 -18.09 -1.04
CA TYR A 44 6.26 -18.00 -1.19
C TYR A 44 5.71 -16.62 -1.57
N ASN A 45 6.53 -15.72 -2.13
CA ASN A 45 6.17 -14.32 -2.38
C ASN A 45 5.58 -13.67 -1.11
N PHE A 46 6.16 -13.97 0.05
CA PHE A 46 5.69 -13.50 1.34
C PHE A 46 5.44 -11.99 1.32
N TRP A 47 4.21 -11.58 1.68
CA TRP A 47 3.69 -10.20 1.61
C TRP A 47 3.62 -9.52 0.23
N GLN A 48 4.03 -10.20 -0.84
CA GLN A 48 3.88 -9.74 -2.22
C GLN A 48 2.69 -10.44 -2.92
N TRP A 49 1.72 -10.93 -2.14
CA TRP A 49 0.58 -11.67 -2.67
C TRP A 49 -0.36 -10.75 -3.45
N ARG A 50 -0.55 -11.05 -4.74
CA ARG A 50 -1.50 -10.35 -5.62
C ARG A 50 -2.97 -10.56 -5.22
N SER A 51 -3.29 -11.70 -4.61
CA SER A 51 -4.66 -12.02 -4.19
C SER A 51 -4.95 -11.51 -2.77
N PRO A 52 -5.95 -10.65 -2.55
CA PRO A 52 -6.27 -10.11 -1.23
C PRO A 52 -6.70 -11.19 -0.23
N ARG A 53 -7.25 -12.32 -0.70
CA ARG A 53 -7.65 -13.45 0.15
C ARG A 53 -6.48 -14.03 0.97
N ARG A 54 -5.31 -14.23 0.33
CA ARG A 54 -4.12 -14.79 1.00
C ARG A 54 -3.59 -13.87 2.09
N TYR A 55 -3.62 -12.56 1.83
CA TYR A 55 -3.28 -11.53 2.80
C TYR A 55 -4.15 -11.64 4.05
N TRP A 56 -5.48 -11.61 3.88
CA TRP A 56 -6.40 -11.68 5.02
C TRP A 56 -6.31 -12.99 5.79
N HIS A 57 -6.14 -14.13 5.12
CA HIS A 57 -5.91 -15.40 5.80
C HIS A 57 -4.64 -15.37 6.65
N ALA A 58 -3.53 -14.85 6.14
CA ALA A 58 -2.28 -14.76 6.90
C ALA A 58 -2.43 -13.88 8.15
N ILE A 59 -3.07 -12.70 8.01
CA ILE A 59 -3.33 -11.81 9.14
C ILE A 59 -4.25 -12.46 10.17
N MET A 60 -5.32 -13.12 9.72
CA MET A 60 -6.27 -13.80 10.61
C MET A 60 -5.61 -14.96 11.36
N TYR A 61 -4.80 -15.79 10.69
CA TYR A 61 -4.08 -16.88 11.34
C TYR A 61 -3.03 -16.37 12.33
N PHE A 62 -2.31 -15.30 11.97
CA PHE A 62 -1.36 -14.67 12.88
C PHE A 62 -2.06 -14.10 14.13
N ALA A 63 -3.13 -13.33 13.94
CA ALA A 63 -3.92 -12.78 15.04
C ALA A 63 -4.53 -13.88 15.93
N ALA A 64 -5.13 -14.91 15.33
CA ALA A 64 -5.68 -16.05 16.05
C ALA A 64 -4.61 -16.80 16.83
N GLY A 65 -3.42 -16.98 16.26
CA GLY A 65 -2.27 -17.58 16.95
C GLY A 65 -1.82 -16.76 18.15
N LEU A 66 -1.71 -15.43 18.00
CA LEU A 66 -1.38 -14.53 19.11
C LEU A 66 -2.42 -14.60 20.24
N VAL A 67 -3.72 -14.57 19.91
CA VAL A 67 -4.80 -14.68 20.90
C VAL A 67 -4.79 -16.05 21.57
N PHE A 68 -4.56 -17.12 20.81
CA PHE A 68 -4.48 -18.46 21.38
C PHE A 68 -3.29 -18.59 22.35
N LEU A 69 -2.10 -18.10 21.97
CA LEU A 69 -0.94 -18.08 22.86
C LEU A 69 -1.20 -17.21 24.09
N GLU A 70 -1.81 -16.05 23.94
CA GLU A 70 -2.19 -15.16 25.05
C GLU A 70 -3.05 -15.91 26.08
N LEU A 71 -4.12 -16.58 25.63
CA LEU A 71 -5.04 -17.32 26.51
C LEU A 71 -4.37 -18.53 27.17
N LEU A 72 -3.47 -19.20 26.46
CA LEU A 72 -2.73 -20.36 26.97
C LEU A 72 -1.69 -19.92 28.02
N LEU A 73 -0.90 -18.90 27.71
CA LEU A 73 0.19 -18.41 28.55
C LEU A 73 -0.31 -17.60 29.75
N SER A 74 -1.51 -16.99 29.68
CA SER A 74 -2.11 -16.27 30.82
C SER A 74 -2.30 -17.14 32.06
N GLN A 75 -2.36 -18.47 31.90
CA GLN A 75 -2.44 -19.43 33.00
C GLN A 75 -1.10 -19.63 33.74
N MET A 76 0.01 -19.12 33.19
CA MET A 76 1.36 -19.27 33.72
C MET A 76 2.05 -17.90 33.86
N PRO A 77 1.92 -17.21 35.02
CA PRO A 77 2.33 -15.81 35.18
C PRO A 77 3.81 -15.52 34.84
N GLY A 78 4.72 -16.44 35.19
CA GLY A 78 6.15 -16.28 34.91
C GLY A 78 6.47 -16.31 33.41
N LEU A 79 5.87 -17.23 32.65
CA LEU A 79 6.07 -17.34 31.20
C LEU A 79 5.33 -16.24 30.44
N TYR A 80 4.16 -15.84 30.93
CA TYR A 80 3.37 -14.74 30.37
C TYR A 80 4.16 -13.43 30.33
N ALA A 81 4.83 -13.06 31.43
CA ALA A 81 5.61 -11.82 31.49
C ALA A 81 6.74 -11.80 30.45
N VAL A 82 7.42 -12.92 30.24
CA VAL A 82 8.48 -13.06 29.22
C VAL A 82 7.90 -12.97 27.82
N TYR A 83 6.78 -13.66 27.56
CA TYR A 83 6.08 -13.63 26.27
C TYR A 83 5.62 -12.23 25.89
N ALA A 84 4.91 -11.54 26.80
CA ALA A 84 4.39 -10.20 26.60
C ALA A 84 5.52 -9.19 26.32
N ASN A 85 6.60 -9.23 27.11
CA ASN A 85 7.77 -8.37 26.88
C ASN A 85 8.46 -8.67 25.54
N THR A 86 8.55 -9.95 25.16
CA THR A 86 9.17 -10.36 23.89
C THR A 86 8.37 -9.84 22.70
N ILE A 87 7.06 -10.03 22.69
CA ILE A 87 6.20 -9.50 21.63
C ILE A 87 6.24 -7.97 21.60
N GLY A 88 6.24 -7.32 22.76
CA GLY A 88 6.39 -5.86 22.85
C GLY A 88 7.69 -5.39 22.20
N CYS A 89 8.82 -6.02 22.50
CA CYS A 89 10.11 -5.71 21.90
C CYS A 89 10.13 -5.98 20.38
N ILE A 90 9.55 -7.09 19.91
CA ILE A 90 9.43 -7.38 18.47
C ILE A 90 8.57 -6.31 17.79
N GLY A 91 7.44 -5.94 18.38
CA GLY A 91 6.56 -4.90 17.86
C GLY A 91 7.27 -3.56 17.75
N LEU A 92 7.98 -3.15 18.80
CA LEU A 92 8.80 -1.93 18.80
C LEU A 92 9.93 -1.98 17.76
N GLY A 93 10.54 -3.15 17.53
CA GLY A 93 11.56 -3.33 16.49
C GLY A 93 10.97 -3.21 15.08
N VAL A 94 9.82 -3.82 14.83
CA VAL A 94 9.11 -3.70 13.54
C VAL A 94 8.71 -2.26 13.29
N GLU A 95 8.14 -1.56 14.29
CA GLU A 95 7.77 -0.15 14.19
C GLU A 95 8.99 0.74 13.93
N ALA A 96 10.12 0.46 14.60
CA ALA A 96 11.33 1.25 14.49
C ALA A 96 12.03 1.12 13.13
N THR A 97 11.82 0.01 12.43
CA THR A 97 12.46 -0.29 11.14
C THR A 97 11.65 0.15 9.93
N LEU A 98 10.42 0.67 10.13
CA LEU A 98 9.55 1.16 9.04
C LEU A 98 10.21 2.18 8.10
N PRO A 99 11.07 3.12 8.55
CA PRO A 99 11.70 4.09 7.65
C PRO A 99 12.83 3.50 6.78
N ILE A 100 13.40 2.34 7.16
CA ILE A 100 14.61 1.78 6.53
C ILE A 100 14.46 1.51 5.03
N PRO A 101 13.37 0.87 4.54
CA PRO A 101 13.22 0.64 3.11
C PRO A 101 13.23 1.94 2.30
N GLN A 102 12.60 3.00 2.82
CA GLN A 102 12.61 4.32 2.16
C GLN A 102 14.02 4.92 2.14
N ILE A 103 14.75 4.82 3.25
CA ILE A 103 16.15 5.27 3.35
C ILE A 103 17.01 4.59 2.28
N LEU A 104 16.89 3.26 2.13
CA LEU A 104 17.67 2.50 1.15
C LEU A 104 17.33 2.89 -0.29
N VAL A 105 16.05 3.08 -0.60
CA VAL A 105 15.61 3.50 -1.94
C VAL A 105 16.11 4.90 -2.27
N ASN A 106 16.04 5.84 -1.33
CA ASN A 106 16.59 7.18 -1.51
C ASN A 106 18.11 7.14 -1.75
N MET A 107 18.85 6.32 -1.00
CA MET A 107 20.31 6.17 -1.17
C MET A 107 20.69 5.60 -2.54
N ARG A 108 19.93 4.59 -3.01
CA ARG A 108 20.19 3.91 -4.30
C ARG A 108 19.82 4.79 -5.49
N SER A 109 18.64 5.43 -5.43
CA SER A 109 18.13 6.27 -6.52
C SER A 109 18.74 7.67 -6.53
N LYS A 110 19.43 8.08 -5.45
CA LYS A 110 19.90 9.46 -5.23
C LYS A 110 18.80 10.49 -5.44
N SER A 111 17.56 10.10 -5.15
CA SER A 111 16.37 10.91 -5.36
C SER A 111 15.40 10.71 -4.20
N SER A 112 14.75 11.80 -3.79
CA SER A 112 13.65 11.77 -2.82
C SER A 112 12.28 11.86 -3.50
N LYS A 113 12.21 11.61 -4.83
CA LYS A 113 10.97 11.61 -5.60
C LYS A 113 10.00 10.55 -5.06
N GLY A 114 8.85 11.01 -4.55
CA GLY A 114 7.82 10.17 -3.93
C GLY A 114 7.66 10.41 -2.42
N LEU A 115 8.65 11.00 -1.74
CA LEU A 115 8.52 11.41 -0.35
C LEU A 115 7.86 12.79 -0.27
N ARG A 116 6.64 12.86 0.29
CA ARG A 116 5.92 14.13 0.46
C ARG A 116 6.52 14.91 1.63
N LEU A 117 6.94 16.15 1.39
CA LEU A 117 7.49 17.03 2.42
C LEU A 117 6.57 17.16 3.65
N SER A 118 5.24 17.26 3.43
CA SER A 118 4.27 17.35 4.52
C SER A 118 4.27 16.12 5.43
N VAL A 119 4.49 14.93 4.86
CA VAL A 119 4.55 13.66 5.61
C VAL A 119 5.84 13.58 6.40
N LEU A 120 6.96 13.91 5.77
CA LEU A 120 8.27 13.95 6.42
C LEU A 120 8.30 14.96 7.59
N ALA A 121 7.72 16.15 7.40
CA ALA A 121 7.60 17.14 8.46
C ALA A 121 6.73 16.65 9.62
N ALA A 122 5.63 15.93 9.33
CA ALA A 122 4.78 15.33 10.35
C ALA A 122 5.48 14.22 11.13
N TRP A 123 6.31 13.41 10.47
CA TRP A 123 7.14 12.39 11.12
C TRP A 123 8.16 13.01 12.07
N ILE A 124 8.99 13.93 11.59
CA ILE A 124 10.00 14.62 12.42
C ILE A 124 9.35 15.36 13.59
N GLY A 125 8.23 16.06 13.35
CA GLY A 125 7.49 16.77 14.39
C GLY A 125 6.91 15.82 15.43
N GLY A 126 6.30 14.72 14.99
CA GLY A 126 5.75 13.68 15.86
C GLY A 126 6.83 13.03 16.73
N ASP A 127 7.96 12.65 16.13
CA ASP A 127 9.08 12.03 16.84
C ASP A 127 9.75 12.98 17.82
N THR A 128 9.91 14.25 17.46
CA THR A 128 10.41 15.28 18.38
C THR A 128 9.49 15.42 19.60
N MET A 129 8.18 15.49 19.38
CA MET A 129 7.19 15.56 20.46
C MET A 129 7.20 14.29 21.33
N LYS A 130 7.31 13.11 20.70
CA LYS A 130 7.37 11.80 21.37
C LYS A 130 8.59 11.71 22.29
N LEU A 131 9.77 12.10 21.78
CA LEU A 131 11.00 12.15 22.57
C LEU A 131 10.91 13.17 23.70
N PHE A 132 10.39 14.38 23.43
CA PHE A 132 10.18 15.38 24.47
C PHE A 132 9.32 14.84 25.61
N TRP A 133 8.22 14.15 25.28
CA TRP A 133 7.36 13.50 26.27
C TRP A 133 8.08 12.38 27.03
N PHE A 134 8.86 11.53 26.35
CA PHE A 134 9.62 10.43 26.99
C PHE A 134 10.63 10.89 28.04
N PHE A 135 11.22 12.07 27.85
CA PHE A 135 12.25 12.61 28.75
C PHE A 135 11.72 13.61 29.77
N THR A 136 10.55 14.21 29.51
CA THR A 136 9.94 15.22 30.40
C THR A 136 8.82 14.66 31.27
N SER A 137 8.22 13.52 30.89
CA SER A 137 7.16 12.90 31.67
C SER A 137 7.68 12.38 33.02
N LYS A 138 6.88 12.57 34.08
CA LYS A 138 7.16 12.06 35.43
C LYS A 138 6.87 10.55 35.56
N SER A 139 6.23 9.95 34.57
CA SER A 139 5.94 8.51 34.54
C SER A 139 7.18 7.72 34.12
N GLU A 140 7.46 6.61 34.80
CA GLU A 140 8.52 5.68 34.40
C GLU A 140 8.15 4.97 33.10
N ILE A 141 8.73 5.41 32.00
CA ILE A 141 8.56 4.80 30.68
C ILE A 141 9.67 3.76 30.48
N PRO A 142 9.35 2.51 30.08
CA PRO A 142 10.34 1.47 29.90
C PRO A 142 11.42 1.87 28.89
N TRP A 143 12.67 1.50 29.17
CA TRP A 143 13.81 1.83 28.30
C TRP A 143 13.67 1.29 26.88
N SER A 144 12.99 0.16 26.67
CA SER A 144 12.70 -0.38 25.34
C SER A 144 11.95 0.62 24.44
N PHE A 145 10.97 1.35 24.99
CA PHE A 145 10.23 2.38 24.26
C PHE A 145 11.11 3.59 23.95
N LYS A 146 11.96 4.01 24.91
CA LYS A 146 12.86 5.16 24.72
C LYS A 146 13.88 4.87 23.63
N ILE A 147 14.53 3.72 23.67
CA ILE A 147 15.55 3.32 22.68
C ILE A 147 14.94 3.17 21.29
N SER A 148 13.79 2.50 21.19
CA SER A 148 13.05 2.37 19.92
C SER A 148 12.67 3.74 19.35
N GLY A 149 12.10 4.63 20.16
CA GLY A 149 11.73 5.98 19.74
C GLY A 149 12.92 6.85 19.33
N MET A 150 14.08 6.73 20.00
CA MET A 150 15.29 7.45 19.58
C MET A 150 15.81 6.94 18.24
N PHE A 151 15.72 5.64 17.99
CA PHE A 151 16.10 5.06 16.70
C PHE A 151 15.16 5.53 15.58
N GLN A 152 13.85 5.53 15.81
CA GLN A 152 12.85 6.07 14.88
C GLN A 152 13.17 7.53 14.51
N ALA A 153 13.34 8.37 15.53
CA ALA A 153 13.65 9.78 15.32
C ALA A 153 14.93 9.96 14.52
N SER A 154 15.97 9.19 14.83
CA SER A 154 17.23 9.21 14.09
C SER A 154 17.04 8.83 12.62
N CYS A 155 16.22 7.82 12.31
CA CYS A 155 15.89 7.43 10.94
C CYS A 155 15.11 8.54 10.20
N ASP A 156 14.15 9.18 10.87
CA ASP A 156 13.32 10.22 10.28
C ASP A 156 14.13 11.52 10.05
N PHE A 157 15.01 11.89 10.97
CA PHE A 157 15.98 12.97 10.75
C PHE A 157 16.94 12.66 9.59
N PHE A 158 17.37 11.40 9.47
CA PHE A 158 18.20 10.97 8.34
C PHE A 158 17.45 11.06 7.00
N LEU A 159 16.18 10.67 6.96
CA LEU A 159 15.31 10.90 5.80
C LEU A 159 15.18 12.41 5.50
N GLY A 160 15.06 13.24 6.53
CA GLY A 160 15.06 14.70 6.40
C GLY A 160 16.32 15.22 5.73
N PHE A 161 17.49 14.74 6.17
CA PHE A 161 18.77 15.08 5.57
C PHE A 161 18.88 14.61 4.10
N GLN A 162 18.46 13.38 3.80
CA GLN A 162 18.40 12.88 2.42
C GLN A 162 17.45 13.72 1.54
N TYR A 163 16.32 14.15 2.10
CA TYR A 163 15.40 15.02 1.40
C TYR A 163 16.05 16.33 1.02
N LEU A 164 16.76 16.98 1.94
CA LEU A 164 17.48 18.23 1.64
C LEU A 164 18.59 18.06 0.59
N LEU A 165 19.34 16.95 0.65
CA LEU A 165 20.42 16.70 -0.30
C LEU A 165 19.94 16.34 -1.72
N TYR A 166 18.87 15.55 -1.82
CA TYR A 166 18.40 15.03 -3.12
C TYR A 166 17.28 15.87 -3.74
N ASN A 167 16.78 16.87 -3.02
CA ASN A 167 15.77 17.81 -3.52
C ASN A 167 16.40 19.11 -4.04
N SER A 168 17.61 19.04 -4.61
CA SER A 168 18.21 20.17 -5.32
C SER A 168 17.27 20.64 -6.44
N PRO A 169 17.04 21.95 -6.58
CA PRO A 169 16.19 22.51 -7.62
C PRO A 169 16.95 22.52 -8.95
N GLU A 170 17.04 21.38 -9.64
CA GLU A 170 17.51 21.35 -11.02
C GLU A 170 16.49 20.65 -11.94
N GLU A 171 16.02 21.49 -12.86
CA GLU A 171 15.17 21.31 -14.04
C GLU A 171 13.71 20.89 -13.80
N PRO A 172 12.72 21.70 -14.25
CA PRO A 172 11.32 21.27 -14.28
C PRO A 172 11.28 19.96 -15.06
N ALA A 173 10.69 18.94 -14.44
CA ALA A 173 10.48 17.66 -15.09
C ALA A 173 9.82 17.94 -16.45
N GLN A 174 10.61 17.82 -17.53
CA GLN A 174 10.09 17.63 -18.87
C GLN A 174 9.15 16.43 -18.72
N ILE A 175 7.85 16.71 -18.68
CA ILE A 175 6.83 15.71 -18.92
C ILE A 175 7.20 15.21 -20.30
N LYS A 176 7.87 14.07 -20.36
CA LYS A 176 8.15 13.39 -21.61
C LYS A 176 6.78 12.95 -22.08
N GLU A 177 6.11 13.83 -22.83
CA GLU A 177 4.86 13.51 -23.50
C GLU A 177 5.16 12.26 -24.30
N HIS A 178 4.60 11.14 -23.86
CA HIS A 178 4.59 9.96 -24.69
C HIS A 178 3.92 10.40 -25.99
N PRO A 179 4.58 10.25 -27.16
CA PRO A 179 3.92 10.57 -28.42
C PRO A 179 2.62 9.78 -28.42
N MET A 180 1.50 10.49 -28.51
CA MET A 180 0.21 9.86 -28.70
C MET A 180 0.33 9.11 -30.02
N VAL A 181 0.51 7.78 -29.94
CA VAL A 181 0.27 6.93 -31.10
C VAL A 181 -1.22 7.10 -31.35
N GLU A 182 -1.53 7.85 -32.40
CA GLU A 182 -2.88 7.96 -32.92
C GLU A 182 -3.34 6.54 -33.20
N TRP A 183 -4.24 6.05 -32.37
CA TRP A 183 -4.87 4.76 -32.58
C TRP A 183 -5.72 4.90 -33.84
N GLU A 184 -5.17 4.48 -34.98
CA GLU A 184 -5.95 4.33 -36.20
C GLU A 184 -7.05 3.31 -35.91
N ALA A 185 -8.28 3.79 -35.75
CA ALA A 185 -9.45 2.93 -35.71
C ALA A 185 -9.45 2.06 -36.97
N PRO A 186 -9.67 0.74 -36.86
CA PRO A 186 -9.67 -0.13 -38.02
C PRO A 186 -10.70 0.40 -39.02
N LYS A 187 -10.22 0.84 -40.19
CA LYS A 187 -11.06 1.29 -41.31
C LYS A 187 -12.10 0.21 -41.56
N SER A 188 -13.38 0.59 -41.48
CA SER A 188 -14.50 -0.29 -41.79
C SER A 188 -14.27 -0.86 -43.19
N THR A 189 -13.84 -2.11 -43.25
CA THR A 189 -13.67 -2.82 -44.51
C THR A 189 -15.08 -2.99 -45.05
N THR A 190 -15.37 -2.28 -46.14
CA THR A 190 -16.60 -2.40 -46.91
C THR A 190 -16.84 -3.88 -47.18
N ARG A 191 -17.79 -4.47 -46.43
CA ARG A 191 -18.15 -5.87 -46.54
C ARG A 191 -18.89 -6.04 -47.86
N SER A 192 -18.14 -6.44 -48.89
CA SER A 192 -18.67 -6.86 -50.19
C SER A 192 -19.82 -7.85 -49.99
N HIS A 193 -20.97 -7.52 -50.57
CA HIS A 193 -22.13 -8.38 -50.63
C HIS A 193 -21.77 -9.74 -51.23
N SER A 194 -21.92 -10.80 -50.45
CA SER A 194 -22.06 -12.15 -50.98
C SER A 194 -23.25 -12.79 -50.30
N ARG A 195 -24.30 -13.02 -51.09
CA ARG A 195 -25.56 -13.64 -50.72
C ARG A 195 -25.27 -15.04 -50.19
N SER A 196 -25.48 -15.29 -48.90
CA SER A 196 -25.69 -16.64 -48.37
C SER A 196 -27.17 -16.77 -47.99
N LEU A 197 -27.91 -17.53 -48.79
CA LEU A 197 -29.26 -17.96 -48.50
C LEU A 197 -29.23 -18.92 -47.31
N THR A 198 -29.79 -18.53 -46.17
CA THR A 198 -30.08 -19.45 -45.06
C THR A 198 -31.58 -19.43 -44.81
N PRO A 199 -32.27 -20.60 -44.76
CA PRO A 199 -33.72 -20.67 -44.73
C PRO A 199 -34.36 -20.13 -43.44
N THR A 200 -35.49 -19.47 -43.67
CA THR A 200 -36.40 -18.75 -42.80
C THR A 200 -36.95 -19.58 -41.62
N ARG A 201 -36.89 -19.05 -40.40
CA ARG A 201 -37.79 -19.45 -39.29
C ARG A 201 -38.74 -18.29 -39.01
N ARG A 202 -40.02 -18.45 -39.38
CA ARG A 202 -41.09 -17.45 -39.20
C ARG A 202 -41.23 -17.03 -37.72
N PRO A 203 -41.41 -15.73 -37.42
CA PRO A 203 -42.08 -15.30 -36.21
C PRO A 203 -43.61 -15.33 -36.39
N ALA A 204 -44.32 -15.82 -35.37
CA ALA A 204 -45.78 -15.79 -35.30
C ALA A 204 -46.26 -14.34 -35.04
N PRO A 205 -47.36 -13.88 -35.67
CA PRO A 205 -47.94 -12.58 -35.38
C PRO A 205 -48.97 -12.68 -34.24
N PHE A 206 -48.93 -11.72 -33.32
CA PHE A 206 -49.93 -11.50 -32.28
C PHE A 206 -50.29 -10.01 -32.28
N VAL A 207 -51.44 -9.65 -32.87
CA VAL A 207 -52.34 -8.49 -32.65
C VAL A 207 -53.59 -8.88 -33.44
N GLY A 208 -54.85 -8.78 -33.01
CA GLY A 208 -55.56 -7.96 -32.02
C GLY A 208 -56.92 -7.63 -32.68
N ALA A 209 -57.99 -7.72 -31.91
CA ALA A 209 -59.40 -7.86 -32.31
C ALA A 209 -60.03 -6.74 -33.17
N GLU A 210 -61.06 -7.13 -33.96
CA GLU A 210 -62.30 -6.37 -34.27
C GLU A 210 -63.27 -7.34 -34.99
N GLU A 211 -64.28 -7.90 -34.31
CA GLU A 211 -65.67 -7.43 -34.12
C GLU A 211 -66.68 -7.77 -35.23
N ALA A 212 -67.79 -8.38 -34.78
CA ALA A 212 -69.18 -8.29 -35.25
C ALA A 212 -69.53 -8.67 -36.70
N LYS A 213 -70.20 -9.82 -36.90
CA LYS A 213 -71.65 -10.00 -36.76
C LYS A 213 -72.04 -11.47 -36.95
#